data_AF-A0A242JWX8-F1
#
_entry.id   AF-A0A242JWX8-F1
#
_cell.length_a   1.000
_cell.length_b   1.000
_cell.length_c   1.000
_cell.angle_alpha   90.00
_cell.angle_beta   90.00
_cell.angle_gamma   90.00
#
_symmetry.space_group_name_H-M   'P 1'
#
loop_
_entity.id
_entity.type
_entity.pdbx_description
1 polymer ?
#
loop_
_entity_poly.entity_id
_entity_poly.type
_entity_poly.pdbx_seq_one_letter_code
_entity_poly.pdbx_strand_id
1 'polypeptide(L)' 'MSKGENIYKRKDGRWEGRYPKARKEDGSLHYGYIYGQSYRSVKKKIIERKNYYYFQKKIPLKKYSGTFADWGEYWL' A
#
# COMPACT_ATOMS: atom_id res chain seq x y z
N MET A 1 6.24 -14.24 15.71
CA MET A 1 6.11 -12.89 16.30
C MET A 1 5.31 -12.03 15.33
N SER A 2 4.10 -11.62 15.70
CA SER A 2 3.27 -10.77 14.85
C SER A 2 4.07 -9.51 14.51
N LYS A 3 4.34 -9.29 13.23
CA LYS A 3 4.94 -8.05 12.74
C LYS A 3 3.96 -6.94 13.14
N GLY A 4 4.31 -6.19 14.20
CA GLY A 4 3.45 -5.17 14.78
C GLY A 4 2.94 -4.20 13.73
N GLU A 5 1.89 -3.45 14.04
CA GLU A 5 1.16 -2.57 13.11
C GLU A 5 2.00 -1.43 12.51
N ASN A 6 3.31 -1.39 12.79
CA ASN A 6 4.27 -0.39 12.35
C ASN A 6 3.90 1.00 12.89
N ILE A 7 3.48 1.02 14.16
CA ILE A 7 3.10 2.21 14.93
C ILE A 7 3.93 2.23 16.21
N TYR A 8 4.64 3.33 16.46
CA TYR A 8 5.59 3.46 17.56
C TYR A 8 5.35 4.76 18.33
N LYS A 9 5.50 4.73 19.66
CA LYS A 9 5.52 5.94 20.48
C LYS A 9 6.93 6.53 20.52
N ARG A 10 7.06 7.82 20.28
CA ARG A 10 8.32 8.59 20.27
C ARG A 10 8.61 9.15 21.67
N LYS A 11 9.87 9.51 21.92
CA LYS A 11 10.33 10.08 23.21
C LYS A 11 9.63 11.40 23.55
N ASP A 12 9.23 12.16 22.53
CA ASP A 12 8.47 13.41 22.64
C ASP A 12 6.96 13.20 22.86
N GLY A 13 6.51 11.95 23.01
CA GLY A 13 5.11 11.60 23.24
C GLY A 13 4.26 11.45 21.97
N ARG A 14 4.77 11.81 20.78
CA ARG A 14 4.04 11.60 19.51
C ARG A 14 4.02 10.13 19.12
N TRP A 15 3.00 9.73 18.37
CA TRP A 15 2.92 8.44 17.71
C TRP A 15 3.37 8.57 16.25
N GLU A 16 4.22 7.65 15.81
CA GLU A 16 4.66 7.52 14.41
C GLU A 16 4.14 6.21 13.83
N GLY A 17 3.34 6.31 12.77
CA GLY A 17 2.91 5.19 11.94
C GLY A 17 3.66 5.15 10.62
N ARG A 18 4.11 3.98 10.18
CA ARG A 18 4.74 3.77 8.87
C ARG A 18 3.90 2.84 8.02
N TYR A 19 3.67 3.21 6.77
CA TYR A 19 2.92 2.40 5.81
C TYR A 19 3.64 2.31 4.47
N PRO A 20 3.59 1.16 3.77
CA PRO A 20 4.21 1.02 2.46
C PRO A 20 3.40 1.82 1.43
N LYS A 21 3.98 2.88 0.86
CA LYS A 21 3.33 3.71 -0.19
C LYS A 21 3.71 3.29 -1.60
N ALA A 22 4.95 2.83 -1.80
CA ALA A 22 5.46 2.40 -3.09
C ALA A 22 6.57 1.35 -2.92
N ARG A 23 7.11 0.89 -4.04
CA ARG A 23 8.42 0.23 -4.08
C ARG A 23 9.39 1.13 -4.84
N LYS A 24 10.65 1.08 -4.44
CA LYS A 24 11.76 1.67 -5.19
C LYS A 24 12.13 0.76 -6.36
N GLU A 25 13.01 1.23 -7.24
CA GLU A 25 13.51 0.48 -8.39
C GLU A 25 14.25 -0.80 -7.98
N ASP A 26 14.95 -0.75 -6.85
CA ASP A 26 15.62 -1.91 -6.22
C ASP A 26 14.63 -2.93 -5.60
N GLY A 27 13.32 -2.68 -5.69
CA GLY A 27 12.27 -3.51 -5.11
C GLY A 27 12.06 -3.32 -3.60
N SER A 28 12.81 -2.46 -2.93
CA SER A 28 12.64 -2.17 -1.50
C SER A 28 11.34 -1.42 -1.24
N LEU A 29 10.77 -1.59 -0.04
CA LEU A 29 9.57 -0.83 0.36
C LEU A 29 9.93 0.65 0.55
N HIS A 30 9.17 1.52 -0.11
CA HIS A 30 9.18 2.95 0.15
C HIS A 30 8.07 3.25 1.15
N TYR A 31 8.45 3.65 2.37
CA TYR A 31 7.51 3.98 3.44
C TYR A 31 7.05 5.44 3.39
N GLY A 32 5.78 5.65 3.74
CA GLY A 32 5.25 6.94 4.18
C GLY A 32 5.10 6.96 5.70
N TYR A 33 5.08 8.17 6.27
CA TYR A 33 5.06 8.40 7.71
C TYR A 33 3.83 9.22 8.11
N ILE A 34 3.22 8.88 9.24
CA ILE A 34 2.11 9.61 9.85
C ILE A 34 2.46 9.91 11.30
N TYR A 35 2.27 11.15 11.70
CA TYR A 35 2.44 11.59 13.09
C TYR A 35 1.09 11.98 13.71
N GLY A 36 0.94 11.71 15.00
CA GLY A 36 -0.26 12.11 15.74
C GLY A 36 -0.07 12.04 17.25
N GLN A 37 -0.97 12.65 17.99
CA GLN A 37 -0.93 12.65 19.46
C GLN A 37 -1.53 11.36 20.06
N SER A 38 -2.35 10.63 19.30
CA SER A 38 -2.95 9.37 19.76
C SER A 38 -2.70 8.23 18.77
N TYR A 39 -2.46 7.04 19.32
CA TYR A 39 -2.33 5.80 18.56
C TYR A 39 -3.54 5.58 17.62
N ARG A 40 -4.77 5.80 18.13
CA ARG A 40 -6.01 5.63 17.36
C ARG A 40 -6.06 6.54 16.12
N SER A 41 -5.67 7.80 16.25
CA SER A 41 -5.62 8.75 15.13
C SER A 41 -4.62 8.30 14.06
N VAL A 42 -3.43 7.87 14.49
CA VAL A 42 -2.37 7.37 13.58
C VAL A 42 -2.83 6.10 12.87
N LYS A 43 -3.45 5.15 13.58
CA LYS A 43 -3.99 3.91 13.00
C LYS A 43 -5.05 4.18 11.95
N LYS A 44 -6.01 5.07 12.23
CA LYS A 44 -7.06 5.47 11.27
C LYS A 44 -6.45 6.03 9.99
N LYS A 45 -5.52 6.99 10.11
CA LYS A 45 -4.83 7.60 8.97
C LYS A 45 -3.99 6.59 8.17
N ILE A 46 -3.36 5.60 8.83
CA ILE A 46 -2.64 4.52 8.11
C ILE A 46 -3.60 3.72 7.24
N ILE A 47 -4.77 3.35 7.77
CA ILE A 47 -5.77 2.58 7.03
C ILE A 47 -6.25 3.37 5.81
N GLU A 48 -6.57 4.65 5.99
CA GLU A 48 -6.98 5.55 4.89
C GLU A 48 -5.90 5.61 3.79
N ARG A 49 -4.63 5.77 4.16
CA ARG A 49 -3.52 5.82 3.20
C ARG A 49 -3.29 4.49 2.51
N LYS A 50 -3.35 3.36 3.23
CA LYS A 50 -3.26 2.02 2.62
C LYS A 50 -4.36 1.82 1.58
N ASN A 51 -5.60 2.21 1.89
CA ASN A 51 -6.72 2.11 0.97
C ASN A 51 -6.49 2.98 -0.27
N TYR A 52 -6.09 4.25 -0.09
CA TYR A 52 -5.78 5.15 -1.19
C TYR A 52 -4.76 4.55 -2.17
N TYR A 53 -3.64 4.05 -1.67
CA TYR A 53 -2.61 3.43 -2.52
C TYR A 53 -3.03 2.08 -3.10
N TYR A 54 -3.87 1.31 -2.40
CA TYR A 54 -4.45 0.09 -2.94
C TYR A 54 -5.34 0.37 -4.15
N PHE A 55 -6.20 1.39 -4.07
CA PHE A 55 -7.05 1.80 -5.19
C PHE A 55 -6.26 2.39 -6.36
N GLN A 56 -5.22 3.20 -6.10
CA GLN A 56 -4.34 3.70 -7.16
C GLN A 56 -3.55 2.60 -7.87
N LYS A 57 -3.14 1.54 -7.14
CA LYS A 57 -2.41 0.42 -7.71
C LYS A 57 -3.25 -0.53 -8.55
N LYS A 58 -4.59 -0.45 -8.47
CA LYS A 58 -5.43 -1.07 -9.49
C LYS A 58 -5.25 -0.27 -10.79
N ILE A 59 -4.17 -0.58 -11.49
CA ILE A 59 -4.05 -0.42 -12.95
C ILE A 59 -5.39 -0.89 -13.51
N PRO A 60 -6.07 -0.15 -14.40
CA PRO A 60 -7.22 -0.70 -15.08
C PRO A 60 -6.73 -2.00 -15.71
N LEU A 61 -7.26 -3.15 -15.28
CA LEU A 61 -7.04 -4.42 -15.96
C LEU A 61 -7.10 -4.07 -17.44
N LYS A 62 -5.98 -4.20 -18.18
CA LYS A 62 -5.99 -3.96 -19.62
C LYS A 62 -7.13 -4.82 -20.13
N LYS A 63 -8.25 -4.21 -20.50
CA LYS A 63 -9.39 -4.93 -21.03
C LYS A 63 -8.84 -5.57 -22.29
N TYR A 64 -8.65 -6.87 -22.25
CA TYR A 64 -8.31 -7.62 -23.45
C TYR A 64 -9.48 -7.44 -24.40
N SER A 65 -9.23 -6.82 -25.55
CA SER A 65 -10.18 -6.65 -26.64
C SER A 65 -9.80 -7.65 -27.72
N GLY A 66 -10.16 -8.90 -27.52
CA GLY A 66 -10.01 -9.97 -28.50
C GLY A 66 -11.06 -11.04 -28.24
N THR A 67 -11.36 -11.81 -29.27
CA THR A 67 -12.23 -12.98 -29.17
C THR A 67 -11.50 -14.11 -28.44
N PHE A 68 -12.26 -15.14 -28.08
CA PHE A 68 -11.68 -16.38 -27.55
C PHE A 68 -10.75 -17.05 -28.57
N ALA A 69 -11.04 -16.93 -29.87
CA ALA A 69 -10.20 -17.46 -30.93
C ALA A 69 -8.83 -16.76 -30.99
N ASP A 70 -8.80 -15.43 -30.91
CA ASP A 70 -7.56 -14.64 -30.87
C ASP A 70 -6.66 -15.03 -29.67
N TRP A 71 -7.28 -15.46 -28.57
CA TRP A 71 -6.55 -15.93 -27.39
C TRP A 71 -5.96 -17.34 -27.57
N GLY A 72 -6.64 -18.19 -28.35
CA GLY A 72 -6.20 -19.55 -28.69
C GLY A 72 -5.03 -19.57 -29.67
N GLU A 73 -4.96 -18.64 -30.61
CA GLU A 73 -3.83 -18.52 -31.55
C GLU A 73 -2.52 -18.11 -30.86
N TYR A 74 -2.60 -17.30 -29.80
CA TYR A 74 -1.42 -16.86 -29.04
C TYR A 74 -0.78 -17.97 -28.19
N TRP A 75 -1.46 -19.11 -28.03
CA TRP A 75 -1.08 -20.21 -27.15
C TRP A 75 -0.47 -21.43 -27.88
N LEU A 76 -0.55 -21.47 -29.21
CA LEU A 76 0.06 -22.49 -30.07
C LEU A 76 1.36 -21.97 -30.69
#